data_AF-H9FIT1-F1
#
_entry.id   AF-H9FIT1-F1
#
_cell.length_a   1.000
_cell.length_b   1.000
_cell.length_c   1.000
_cell.angle_alpha   90.00
_cell.angle_beta   90.00
_cell.angle_gamma   90.00
#
_symmetry.space_group_name_H-M   'P 1'
#
loop_
_entity.id
_entity.type
_entity.pdbx_description
1 polymer ?
#
loop_
_entity_poly.entity_id
_entity_poly.type
_entity_poly.pdbx_seq_one_letter_code
_entity_poly.pdbx_strand_id
1 'polypeptide(L)'
;QEQSIISLENLVFGAGYCKPTSSEGSFYITSENCMQHAHKWHRDLCLLLLHAYRGLRLHFLVIMRDIPELPHTELEALAVEETLSQLCSELQMLNNPEKIAEQISKDLAWLTSHMMALWTQFLDTVTLHSQVTTYLTQEHHTLRVRRFSEAFFYMEHQKLAV
;
A
#
# COMPACT_ATOMS: atom_id res chain seq x y z
N GLN A 1 24.73 -19.48 10.31
CA GLN A 1 24.29 -19.04 8.98
C GLN A 1 23.79 -17.62 9.16
N GLU A 2 24.68 -16.64 8.98
CA GLU A 2 24.30 -15.23 9.05
C GLU A 2 23.33 -14.96 7.90
N GLN A 3 22.10 -14.55 8.24
CA GLN A 3 21.20 -13.99 7.25
C GLN A 3 21.89 -12.76 6.69
N SER A 4 22.33 -12.82 5.43
CA SER A 4 22.84 -11.66 4.71
C SER A 4 21.68 -10.68 4.54
N ILE A 5 21.51 -9.79 5.52
CA ILE A 5 20.54 -8.70 5.44
C ILE A 5 20.99 -7.85 4.26
N ILE A 6 20.22 -7.89 3.16
CA ILE A 6 20.43 -7.02 2.01
C ILE A 6 20.35 -5.58 2.52
N SER A 7 21.41 -4.80 2.36
CA SER A 7 21.40 -3.39 2.75
C SER A 7 20.43 -2.61 1.86
N LEU A 8 19.79 -1.57 2.43
CA LEU A 8 18.90 -0.70 1.66
C LEU A 8 19.62 -0.10 0.44
N GLU A 9 20.89 0.24 0.59
CA GLU A 9 21.73 0.75 -0.49
C GLU A 9 21.83 -0.24 -1.67
N ASN A 10 21.98 -1.56 -1.40
CA ASN A 10 22.01 -2.59 -2.44
C ASN A 10 20.65 -2.80 -3.11
N LEU A 11 19.55 -2.57 -2.38
CA LEU A 11 18.19 -2.65 -2.93
C LEU A 11 17.87 -1.44 -3.82
N VAL A 12 18.29 -0.24 -3.39
CA VAL A 12 18.02 1.03 -4.06
C VAL A 12 18.91 1.21 -5.29
N PHE A 13 20.22 0.98 -5.18
CA PHE A 13 21.18 1.22 -6.26
C PHE A 13 21.55 -0.04 -7.06
N GLY A 14 21.10 -1.21 -6.62
CA GLY A 14 21.34 -2.52 -7.25
C GLY A 14 22.56 -3.25 -6.69
N ALA A 15 22.64 -4.56 -6.97
CA ALA A 15 23.66 -5.46 -6.43
C ALA A 15 25.11 -5.15 -6.85
N GLY A 16 25.30 -4.29 -7.87
CA GLY A 16 26.61 -3.81 -8.31
C GLY A 16 27.10 -2.54 -7.60
N TYR A 17 26.32 -2.00 -6.65
CA TYR A 17 26.71 -0.82 -5.88
C TYR A 17 27.81 -1.17 -4.87
N CYS A 18 28.94 -0.46 -4.95
CA CYS A 18 30.00 -0.51 -3.94
C CYS A 18 30.02 0.83 -3.20
N LYS A 19 29.80 0.79 -1.88
CA LYS A 19 29.88 1.98 -1.03
C LYS A 19 31.32 2.51 -1.04
N PRO A 20 31.58 3.77 -1.42
CA PRO A 20 32.93 4.32 -1.39
C PRO A 20 33.44 4.37 0.06
N THR A 21 34.55 3.71 0.34
CA THR A 21 35.24 3.81 1.63
C THR A 21 35.87 5.20 1.75
N SER A 22 35.65 5.85 2.89
CA SER A 22 36.05 7.25 3.15
C SER A 22 37.56 7.52 3.18
N SER A 23 38.44 6.54 2.92
CA SER A 23 39.89 6.77 2.84
C SER A 23 40.31 7.10 1.41
N GLU A 24 40.73 8.35 1.23
CA GLU A 24 41.58 8.88 0.16
C GLU A 24 41.15 8.62 -1.30
N GLY A 25 40.62 9.67 -1.93
CA GLY A 25 40.75 9.86 -3.38
C GLY A 25 39.96 8.92 -4.29
N SER A 26 38.92 8.24 -3.77
CA SER A 26 38.03 7.44 -4.62
C SER A 26 37.12 8.35 -5.45
N PHE A 27 37.47 8.56 -6.72
CA PHE A 27 36.60 9.12 -7.78
C PHE A 27 35.49 8.12 -8.15
N TYR A 28 34.77 7.57 -7.18
CA TYR A 28 33.65 6.66 -7.48
C TYR A 28 32.44 7.48 -7.91
N ILE A 29 32.29 7.62 -9.22
CA ILE A 29 31.09 8.19 -9.83
C ILE A 29 30.07 7.05 -9.91
N THR A 30 29.00 7.13 -9.11
CA THR A 30 27.87 6.20 -9.21
C THR A 30 27.37 6.17 -10.65
N SER A 31 27.23 4.99 -11.23
CA SER A 31 26.80 4.87 -12.62
C SER A 31 25.42 5.51 -12.81
N GLU A 32 25.20 6.17 -13.95
CA GLU A 32 23.91 6.76 -14.30
C GLU A 32 22.77 5.72 -14.23
N ASN A 33 23.07 4.46 -14.56
CA ASN A 33 22.16 3.34 -14.43
C ASN A 33 21.73 3.05 -12.98
N CYS A 34 22.65 3.15 -12.01
CA CYS A 34 22.33 2.97 -10.58
C CYS A 34 21.40 4.09 -10.08
N MET A 35 21.61 5.31 -10.55
CA MET A 35 20.79 6.48 -10.17
C MET A 35 19.39 6.37 -10.78
N GLN A 36 19.28 6.04 -12.07
CA GLN A 36 18.00 5.80 -12.72
C GLN A 36 17.23 4.65 -12.07
N HIS A 37 17.94 3.57 -11.68
CA HIS A 37 17.34 2.46 -10.93
C HIS A 37 16.77 2.94 -9.60
N ALA A 38 17.52 3.72 -8.82
CA ALA A 38 17.05 4.26 -7.54
C ALA A 38 15.78 5.11 -7.69
N HIS A 39 15.74 6.01 -8.68
CA HIS A 39 14.56 6.85 -8.94
C HIS A 39 13.35 6.01 -9.37
N LYS A 40 13.54 5.03 -10.25
CA LYS A 40 12.47 4.14 -10.69
C LYS A 40 11.94 3.31 -9.52
N TRP A 41 12.85 2.72 -8.75
CA TRP A 41 12.51 1.89 -7.59
C TRP A 41 11.73 2.68 -6.54
N HIS A 42 12.18 3.90 -6.22
CA HIS A 42 11.48 4.82 -5.34
C HIS A 42 10.09 5.15 -5.84
N ARG A 43 9.96 5.57 -7.11
CA ARG A 43 8.66 5.90 -7.73
C ARG A 43 7.69 4.73 -7.65
N ASP A 44 8.12 3.53 -8.05
CA ASP A 44 7.27 2.34 -8.09
C ASP A 44 6.79 1.95 -6.68
N LEU A 45 7.67 2.01 -5.69
CA LEU A 45 7.33 1.67 -4.31
C LEU A 45 6.43 2.71 -3.64
N CYS A 46 6.70 4.00 -3.84
CA CYS A 46 5.84 5.09 -3.36
C CYS A 46 4.44 5.00 -3.98
N LEU A 47 4.35 4.74 -5.29
CA LEU A 47 3.09 4.56 -6.00
C LEU A 47 2.28 3.37 -5.43
N LEU A 48 2.95 2.23 -5.18
CA LEU A 48 2.31 1.05 -4.58
C LEU A 48 1.73 1.36 -3.20
N LEU A 49 2.50 2.03 -2.34
CA LEU A 49 2.06 2.41 -0.98
C LEU A 49 0.88 3.39 -1.02
N LEU A 50 0.94 4.41 -1.89
CA LEU A 50 -0.14 5.38 -2.07
C LEU A 50 -1.42 4.73 -2.58
N HIS A 51 -1.33 3.80 -3.53
CA HIS A 51 -2.49 3.04 -4.01
C HIS A 51 -3.08 2.14 -2.94
N ALA A 52 -2.23 1.44 -2.17
CA ALA A 52 -2.70 0.63 -1.07
C ALA A 52 -3.42 1.49 -0.01
N TYR A 53 -2.87 2.67 0.31
CA TYR A 53 -3.49 3.61 1.27
C TYR A 53 -4.87 4.06 0.77
N ARG A 54 -4.95 4.49 -0.49
CA ARG A 54 -6.20 4.88 -1.13
C ARG A 54 -7.22 3.73 -1.15
N GLY A 55 -6.77 2.51 -1.46
CA GLY A 55 -7.61 1.32 -1.49
C GLY A 55 -8.23 1.01 -0.12
N LEU A 56 -7.39 0.99 0.92
CA LEU A 56 -7.84 0.79 2.30
C LEU A 56 -8.82 1.88 2.72
N ARG A 57 -8.50 3.15 2.45
CA ARG A 57 -9.37 4.29 2.78
C ARG A 57 -10.74 4.18 2.11
N LEU A 58 -10.77 3.87 0.81
CA LEU A 58 -12.04 3.72 0.08
C LEU A 58 -12.86 2.55 0.62
N HIS A 59 -12.22 1.43 0.93
CA HIS A 59 -12.89 0.30 1.54
C HIS A 59 -13.48 0.67 2.91
N PHE A 60 -12.72 1.40 3.73
CA PHE A 60 -13.18 1.84 5.04
C PHE A 60 -14.40 2.78 4.93
N LEU A 61 -14.39 3.72 3.98
CA LEU A 61 -15.55 4.58 3.71
C LEU A 61 -16.78 3.78 3.28
N VAL A 62 -16.61 2.72 2.48
CA VAL A 62 -17.72 1.84 2.08
C VAL A 62 -18.33 1.16 3.31
N ILE A 63 -17.50 0.63 4.22
CA ILE A 63 -17.99 0.01 5.46
C ILE A 63 -18.75 1.03 6.32
N MET A 64 -18.23 2.25 6.50
CA MET A 64 -18.90 3.29 7.29
C MET A 64 -20.23 3.74 6.66
N ARG A 65 -20.34 3.71 5.32
CA ARG A 65 -21.59 3.97 4.62
C ARG A 65 -22.61 2.85 4.83
N ASP A 66 -22.16 1.61 4.73
CA ASP A 66 -23.02 0.43 4.81
C ASP A 66 -23.45 0.11 6.25
N ILE A 67 -22.69 0.61 7.24
CA ILE A 67 -22.95 0.46 8.67
C ILE A 67 -22.89 1.85 9.34
N PRO A 68 -23.96 2.65 9.22
CA PRO A 68 -23.98 4.04 9.70
C PRO A 68 -23.87 4.17 11.22
N GLU A 69 -24.07 3.09 11.98
CA GLU A 69 -23.88 3.04 13.43
C GLU A 69 -22.41 3.06 13.85
N LEU A 70 -21.48 2.88 12.91
CA LEU A 70 -20.05 2.98 13.20
C LEU A 70 -19.63 4.44 13.50
N PRO A 71 -18.64 4.63 14.40
CA PRO A 71 -18.08 5.95 14.67
C PRO A 71 -17.67 6.66 13.39
N HIS A 72 -18.27 7.83 13.14
CA HIS A 72 -17.86 8.67 12.04
C HIS A 72 -16.49 9.26 12.34
N THR A 73 -15.51 8.85 11.53
CA THR A 73 -14.16 9.39 11.60
C THR A 73 -13.75 9.98 10.26
N GLU A 74 -13.17 11.18 10.30
CA GLU A 74 -12.60 11.80 9.10
C GLU A 74 -11.34 11.04 8.70
N LEU A 75 -11.34 10.50 7.48
CA LEU A 75 -10.19 9.80 6.92
C LEU A 75 -9.43 10.75 5.99
N GLU A 76 -8.19 11.07 6.37
CA GLU A 76 -7.28 11.87 5.56
C GLU A 76 -7.15 11.27 4.15
N ALA A 77 -7.09 12.14 3.14
CA ALA A 77 -6.92 11.75 1.76
C ALA A 77 -5.55 12.19 1.27
N LEU A 78 -4.75 11.23 0.78
CA LEU A 78 -3.53 11.52 0.05
C LEU A 78 -3.83 11.51 -1.44
N ALA A 79 -3.60 12.65 -2.10
CA ALA A 79 -3.74 12.77 -3.55
C ALA A 79 -2.58 12.04 -4.24
N VAL A 80 -2.84 10.81 -4.71
CA VAL A 80 -1.80 9.89 -5.21
C VAL A 80 -0.83 10.56 -6.20
N GLU A 81 -1.36 11.23 -7.24
CA GLU A 81 -0.51 11.82 -8.28
C GLU A 81 0.29 13.03 -7.78
N GLU A 82 -0.33 13.89 -6.97
CA GLU A 82 0.32 15.09 -6.43
C GLU A 82 1.41 14.72 -5.41
N THR A 83 1.08 13.82 -4.48
CA THR A 83 2.04 13.31 -3.49
C THR A 83 3.20 12.60 -4.16
N LEU A 84 2.94 11.70 -5.13
CA LEU A 84 4.02 11.00 -5.84
C LEU A 84 4.92 11.98 -6.61
N SER A 85 4.31 12.96 -7.29
CA SER A 85 5.06 13.97 -8.05
C SER A 85 5.95 14.80 -7.14
N GLN A 86 5.46 15.18 -5.96
CA GLN A 86 6.24 15.90 -4.96
C GLN A 86 7.44 15.08 -4.46
N LEU A 87 7.21 13.84 -4.02
CA LEU A 87 8.28 12.96 -3.52
C LEU A 87 9.35 12.71 -4.60
N CYS A 88 8.92 12.44 -5.84
CA CYS A 88 9.85 12.24 -6.95
C CYS A 88 10.67 13.51 -7.26
N SER A 89 10.04 14.68 -7.20
CA SER A 89 10.70 15.96 -7.48
C SER A 89 11.74 16.28 -6.40
N GLU A 90 11.42 16.05 -5.13
CA GLU A 90 12.37 16.21 -4.02
C GLU A 90 13.60 15.32 -4.19
N LEU A 91 13.39 14.05 -4.60
CA LEU A 91 14.49 13.12 -4.82
C LEU A 91 15.38 13.52 -6.00
N GLN A 92 14.81 14.07 -7.08
CA GLN A 92 15.54 14.53 -8.27
C GLN A 92 16.48 15.72 -8.00
N MET A 93 16.25 16.47 -6.92
CA MET A 93 17.13 17.59 -6.52
C MET A 93 18.43 17.12 -5.84
N LEU A 94 18.57 15.83 -5.59
CA LEU A 94 19.72 15.24 -4.89
C LEU A 94 20.66 14.56 -5.87
N ASN A 95 21.95 14.87 -5.76
CA ASN A 95 23.01 14.28 -6.59
C ASN A 95 23.97 13.38 -5.80
N ASN A 96 23.80 13.30 -4.48
CA ASN A 96 24.63 12.46 -3.60
C ASN A 96 23.88 11.16 -3.27
N PRO A 97 24.45 9.97 -3.55
CA PRO A 97 23.84 8.68 -3.27
C PRO A 97 23.42 8.48 -1.81
N GLU A 98 24.20 8.96 -0.84
CA GLU A 98 23.85 8.85 0.58
C GLU A 98 22.60 9.66 0.91
N LYS A 99 22.52 10.90 0.39
CA LYS A 99 21.34 11.76 0.56
C LYS A 99 20.10 11.18 -0.13
N ILE A 100 20.28 10.55 -1.29
CA ILE A 100 19.20 9.85 -2.01
C ILE A 100 18.68 8.69 -1.17
N ALA A 101 19.56 7.84 -0.64
CA ALA A 101 19.15 6.73 0.21
C ALA A 101 18.44 7.21 1.48
N GLU A 102 18.91 8.30 2.09
CA GLU A 102 18.27 8.93 3.25
C GLU A 102 16.87 9.47 2.90
N GLN A 103 16.73 10.22 1.80
CA GLN A 103 15.44 10.74 1.36
C GLN A 103 14.45 9.62 1.03
N ILE A 104 14.89 8.59 0.31
CA ILE A 104 14.06 7.40 0.03
C ILE A 104 13.60 6.75 1.33
N SER A 105 14.50 6.56 2.30
CA SER A 105 14.15 5.99 3.61
C SER A 105 13.09 6.83 4.33
N LYS A 106 13.26 8.16 4.30
CA LYS A 106 12.34 9.12 4.92
C LYS A 106 10.97 9.08 4.25
N ASP A 107 10.91 9.08 2.93
CA ASP A 107 9.64 9.03 2.17
C ASP A 107 8.87 7.74 2.46
N LEU A 108 9.59 6.60 2.49
CA LEU A 108 8.99 5.31 2.81
C LEU A 108 8.52 5.25 4.25
N ALA A 109 9.30 5.74 5.21
CA ALA A 109 8.90 5.82 6.62
C ALA A 109 7.66 6.70 6.80
N TRP A 110 7.59 7.82 6.08
CA TRP A 110 6.41 8.70 6.09
C TRP A 110 5.16 7.99 5.53
N LEU A 111 5.24 7.40 4.33
CA LEU A 111 4.11 6.69 3.72
C LEU A 111 3.63 5.50 4.55
N THR A 112 4.57 4.71 5.07
CA THR A 112 4.25 3.56 5.93
C THR A 112 3.62 4.00 7.25
N SER A 113 4.04 5.13 7.83
CA SER A 113 3.40 5.67 9.02
C SER A 113 1.93 6.07 8.76
N HIS A 114 1.63 6.68 7.62
CA HIS A 114 0.25 7.01 7.22
C HIS A 114 -0.58 5.75 7.01
N MET A 115 -0.02 4.75 6.34
CA MET A 115 -0.66 3.44 6.18
C MET A 115 -0.98 2.78 7.51
N MET A 116 0.00 2.72 8.42
CA MET A 116 -0.15 2.09 9.73
C MET A 116 -1.20 2.80 10.58
N ALA A 117 -1.23 4.13 10.55
CA ALA A 117 -2.25 4.91 11.25
C ALA A 117 -3.66 4.58 10.72
N LEU A 118 -3.85 4.60 9.40
CA LEU A 118 -5.14 4.25 8.79
C LEU A 118 -5.55 2.80 9.05
N TRP A 119 -4.60 1.87 8.99
CA TRP A 119 -4.84 0.45 9.29
C TRP A 119 -5.23 0.24 10.75
N THR A 120 -4.58 0.92 11.68
CA THR A 120 -4.91 0.86 13.10
C THR A 120 -6.33 1.36 13.35
N GLN A 121 -6.66 2.52 12.79
CA GLN A 121 -8.00 3.10 12.88
C GLN A 121 -9.08 2.19 12.26
N PHE A 122 -8.78 1.56 11.13
CA PHE A 122 -9.65 0.56 10.52
C PHE A 122 -9.89 -0.62 11.45
N LEU A 123 -8.83 -1.18 12.03
CA LEU A 123 -8.95 -2.31 12.95
C LEU A 123 -9.77 -1.93 14.19
N ASP A 124 -9.49 -0.78 14.80
CA ASP A 124 -10.20 -0.31 15.99
C ASP A 124 -11.71 -0.12 15.74
N THR A 125 -12.07 0.25 14.51
CA THR A 125 -13.48 0.51 14.14
C THR A 125 -14.21 -0.74 13.68
N VAL A 126 -13.54 -1.60 12.91
CA VAL A 126 -14.18 -2.72 12.20
C VAL A 126 -14.06 -4.03 12.97
N THR A 127 -12.93 -4.28 13.65
CA THR A 127 -12.74 -5.56 14.32
C THR A 127 -13.52 -5.63 15.63
N LEU A 128 -14.18 -6.78 15.85
CA LEU A 128 -14.96 -7.08 17.07
C LEU A 128 -16.10 -6.10 17.37
N HIS A 129 -16.45 -5.20 16.44
CA HIS A 129 -17.58 -4.30 16.59
C HIS A 129 -18.89 -5.08 16.37
N SER A 130 -19.80 -5.00 17.34
CA SER A 130 -21.07 -5.77 17.32
C SER A 130 -21.91 -5.46 16.08
N GLN A 131 -21.95 -4.19 15.66
CA GLN A 131 -22.68 -3.76 14.46
C GLN A 131 -22.12 -4.38 13.17
N VAL A 132 -20.80 -4.52 13.05
CA VAL A 132 -20.17 -5.21 11.92
C VAL A 132 -20.56 -6.68 11.90
N THR A 133 -20.57 -7.33 13.06
CA THR A 133 -20.98 -8.74 13.17
C THR A 133 -22.46 -8.93 12.77
N THR A 134 -23.33 -8.04 13.25
CA THR A 134 -24.77 -8.04 12.92
C THR A 134 -24.98 -7.83 11.42
N TYR A 135 -24.34 -6.81 10.84
CA TYR A 135 -24.41 -6.51 9.42
C TYR A 135 -23.96 -7.71 8.57
N LEU A 136 -22.78 -8.28 8.86
CA LEU A 136 -22.29 -9.47 8.15
C LEU A 136 -23.24 -10.66 8.29
N THR A 137 -23.83 -10.87 9.47
CA THR A 137 -24.80 -11.95 9.69
C THR A 137 -26.05 -11.77 8.82
N GLN A 138 -26.56 -10.54 8.71
CA GLN A 138 -27.70 -10.21 7.85
C GLN A 138 -27.37 -10.43 6.37
N GLU A 139 -26.22 -9.94 5.90
CA GLU A 139 -25.77 -10.14 4.51
C GLU A 139 -25.57 -11.61 4.17
N HIS A 140 -24.94 -12.39 5.06
CA HIS A 140 -24.80 -13.83 4.89
C HIS A 140 -26.15 -14.56 4.85
N HIS A 141 -27.09 -14.16 5.70
CA HIS A 141 -28.45 -14.71 5.68
C HIS A 141 -29.15 -14.40 4.34
N THR A 142 -29.11 -13.15 3.89
CA THR A 142 -29.68 -12.70 2.62
C THR A 142 -29.10 -13.47 1.43
N LEU A 143 -27.78 -13.62 1.37
CA LEU A 143 -27.10 -14.39 0.32
C LEU A 143 -27.48 -15.87 0.34
N ARG A 144 -27.61 -16.47 1.53
CA ARG A 144 -28.05 -17.87 1.67
C ARG A 144 -29.47 -18.05 1.14
N VAL A 145 -30.40 -17.17 1.51
CA VAL A 145 -31.80 -17.23 1.04
C VAL A 145 -31.86 -17.08 -0.48
N ARG A 146 -31.11 -16.11 -1.04
CA ARG A 146 -31.03 -15.90 -2.49
C ARG A 146 -30.48 -17.11 -3.24
N ARG A 147 -29.37 -17.69 -2.77
CA ARG A 147 -28.81 -18.91 -3.39
C ARG A 147 -29.77 -20.08 -3.31
N PHE A 148 -30.52 -20.20 -2.21
CA PHE A 148 -31.54 -21.23 -2.06
C PHE A 148 -32.69 -21.03 -3.05
N SER A 149 -33.19 -19.80 -3.24
CA SER A 149 -34.25 -19.53 -4.22
C SER A 149 -33.78 -19.72 -5.66
N GLU A 150 -32.54 -19.34 -5.99
CA GLU A 150 -31.93 -19.59 -7.30
C GLU A 150 -31.79 -21.10 -7.58
N ALA A 151 -31.33 -21.88 -6.60
CA ALA A 151 -31.22 -23.34 -6.72
C ALA A 151 -32.60 -24.02 -6.86
N PHE A 152 -33.60 -23.56 -6.09
CA PHE A 152 -34.97 -24.06 -6.19
C PHE A 152 -35.56 -23.77 -7.57
N PHE A 153 -35.42 -22.53 -8.06
CA PHE A 153 -35.87 -22.13 -9.39
C PHE A 153 -35.24 -22.98 -10.49
N TYR A 154 -33.93 -23.22 -10.42
CA TYR A 154 -33.22 -24.06 -11.38
C TYR A 154 -33.72 -25.51 -11.39
N MET A 155 -33.99 -26.08 -10.21
CA MET A 155 -34.51 -27.45 -10.09
C MET A 155 -35.93 -27.57 -10.66
N GLU A 156 -36.78 -26.57 -10.44
CA GLU A 156 -38.17 -26.55 -10.93
C GLU A 156 -38.26 -26.26 -12.44
N HIS A 157 -37.29 -25.50 -12.98
CA HIS A 157 -37.26 -25.07 -14.39
C HIS A 157 -36.11 -25.71 -15.18
N GLN A 158 -35.80 -26.99 -14.94
CA GLN A 158 -34.85 -27.71 -15.78
C GLN A 158 -35.30 -27.63 -17.24
N LYS A 159 -34.56 -26.86 -18.05
CA LYS A 159 -34.69 -26.94 -19.51
C LYS A 159 -34.28 -28.34 -19.93
N LEU A 160 -35.22 -29.10 -20.48
CA LEU A 160 -34.92 -30.33 -21.21
C LEU A 160 -33.86 -29.99 -22.25
N ALA A 161 -32.67 -30.55 -22.09
CA ALA A 161 -31.61 -30.42 -23.08
C ALA A 161 -32.13 -31.03 -24.39
N VAL A 162 -32.28 -30.19 -25.42
CA VAL A 162 -32.59 -30.57 -26.80
C VAL A 162 -31.30 -31.05 -27.47
#